data_AF-A0A5C4PMP4-F1
#
_entry.id   AF-A0A5C4PMP4-F1
#
_cell.length_a   1.000
_cell.length_b   1.000
_cell.length_c   1.000
_cell.angle_alpha   90.00
_cell.angle_beta   90.00
_cell.angle_gamma   90.00
#
_symmetry.space_group_name_H-M   'P 1'
#
loop_
_entity.id
_entity.type
_entity.pdbx_description
1 polymer ?
#
loop_
_entity_poly.entity_id
_entity_poly.type
_entity_poly.pdbx_seq_one_letter_code
_entity_poly.pdbx_strand_id
1 'polypeptide(L)'
;MAKSICLFNHKGGVSKTTTAFNLGWSLANKDMRVMLVDLDSQCNLTGIVLGFDACRDDIDLENFYNNRYNLTMESIVESLINGNSPDSFLTNNQGKLTKTLNENLFLLPGHLDVADLDSQISVSLKIAAGVPATKNIPGNLP
;
A
#
# COMPACT_ATOMS: atom_id res chain seq x y z
N MET A 1 -15.23 9.34 9.92
CA MET A 1 -15.09 8.19 9.00
C MET A 1 -14.20 8.64 7.83
N ALA A 2 -13.15 7.89 7.50
CA ALA A 2 -12.27 8.24 6.38
C ALA A 2 -12.97 7.99 5.03
N LYS A 3 -12.64 8.78 4.00
CA LYS A 3 -13.12 8.56 2.63
C LYS A 3 -12.01 7.90 1.82
N SER A 4 -12.31 6.79 1.16
CA SER A 4 -11.37 6.07 0.29
C SER A 4 -11.65 6.39 -1.17
N ILE A 5 -10.62 6.82 -1.90
CA ILE A 5 -10.68 7.10 -3.34
C ILE A 5 -9.64 6.20 -4.02
N CYS A 6 -10.09 5.34 -4.93
CA CYS A 6 -9.21 4.47 -5.71
C CYS A 6 -9.19 4.93 -7.17
N LEU A 7 -7.98 5.17 -7.70
CA LEU A 7 -7.79 5.50 -9.12
C LEU A 7 -7.42 4.23 -9.89
N PHE A 8 -8.39 3.69 -10.61
CA PHE A 8 -8.23 2.43 -11.33
C PHE A 8 -8.37 2.60 -12.85
N ASN A 9 -7.51 1.90 -13.61
CA ASN A 9 -7.60 1.77 -15.06
C ASN A 9 -6.70 0.61 -15.53
N HIS A 10 -7.23 -0.25 -16.41
CA HIS A 10 -6.51 -1.38 -17.00
C HIS A 10 -5.36 -0.97 -17.93
N LYS A 11 -5.37 0.25 -18.49
CA LYS A 11 -4.30 0.73 -19.38
C LYS A 11 -3.15 1.37 -18.60
N GLY A 12 -1.91 1.00 -18.93
CA GLY A 12 -0.71 1.69 -18.47
C GLY A 12 -0.56 3.08 -19.10
N GLY A 13 0.18 3.99 -18.46
CA GLY A 13 0.48 5.32 -19.03
C GLY A 13 -0.69 6.31 -19.11
N VAL A 14 -1.76 6.07 -18.37
CA VAL A 14 -2.97 6.94 -18.32
C VAL A 14 -2.98 7.88 -17.10
N SER A 15 -1.79 8.22 -16.59
CA SER A 15 -1.58 9.18 -15.50
C SER A 15 -2.19 8.85 -14.13
N LYS A 16 -2.66 7.62 -13.86
CA LYS A 16 -3.24 7.21 -12.55
C LYS A 16 -2.39 7.65 -11.35
N THR A 17 -1.11 7.27 -11.37
CA THR A 17 -0.15 7.56 -10.30
C THR A 17 0.05 9.06 -10.13
N THR A 18 0.25 9.77 -11.24
CA THR A 18 0.40 11.23 -11.26
C THR A 18 -0.86 11.93 -10.74
N THR A 19 -2.04 11.44 -11.10
CA THR A 19 -3.31 11.97 -10.60
C THR A 19 -3.48 11.67 -9.10
N ALA A 20 -3.12 10.48 -8.61
CA ALA A 20 -3.16 10.14 -7.20
C ALA A 20 -2.28 11.09 -6.37
N PHE A 21 -1.03 11.28 -6.82
CA PHE A 21 -0.08 12.20 -6.21
C PHE A 21 -0.63 13.63 -6.13
N ASN A 22 -1.02 14.20 -7.28
CA ASN A 22 -1.50 15.59 -7.33
C ASN A 22 -2.81 15.80 -6.58
N LEU A 23 -3.73 14.83 -6.65
CA LEU A 23 -4.99 14.89 -5.89
C LEU A 23 -4.70 14.86 -4.38
N GLY A 24 -3.86 13.94 -3.92
CA GLY A 24 -3.49 13.84 -2.51
C GLY A 24 -2.85 15.14 -2.01
N TRP A 25 -1.92 15.70 -2.78
CA TRP A 25 -1.26 16.97 -2.45
C TRP A 25 -2.25 18.14 -2.42
N SER A 26 -3.12 18.25 -3.42
CA SER A 26 -4.13 19.31 -3.48
C SER A 26 -5.11 19.25 -2.31
N LEU A 27 -5.50 18.05 -1.90
CA LEU A 27 -6.36 17.84 -0.74
C LEU A 27 -5.63 18.20 0.57
N ALA A 28 -4.36 17.80 0.70
CA ALA A 28 -3.54 18.14 1.87
C ALA A 28 -3.29 19.65 2.00
N ASN A 29 -3.13 20.36 0.88
CA ASN A 29 -3.04 21.84 0.83
C ASN A 29 -4.36 22.54 1.24
N LYS A 30 -5.47 21.80 1.34
CA LYS A 30 -6.75 22.28 1.85
C LYS A 30 -6.98 21.81 3.30
N ASP A 31 -5.91 21.59 4.04
CA ASP A 31 -5.88 21.16 5.44
C ASP A 31 -6.58 19.82 5.72
N MET A 32 -6.75 18.99 4.70
CA MET A 32 -7.28 17.63 4.88
C MET A 32 -6.15 16.66 5.19
N ARG A 33 -6.33 15.82 6.21
CA ARG A 33 -5.41 14.70 6.48
C ARG A 33 -5.60 13.62 5.41
N VAL A 34 -4.57 13.39 4.61
CA VAL A 34 -4.58 12.47 3.47
C VAL A 34 -3.48 11.43 3.63
N MET A 35 -3.81 10.17 3.37
CA MET A 35 -2.83 9.09 3.24
C MET A 35 -2.88 8.57 1.81
N LEU A 36 -1.75 8.68 1.11
CA LEU A 36 -1.52 7.99 -0.15
C LEU A 36 -1.12 6.55 0.16
N VAL A 37 -1.68 5.60 -0.59
CA VAL A 37 -1.36 4.18 -0.47
C VAL A 37 -0.94 3.69 -1.84
N ASP A 38 0.27 3.15 -1.94
CA ASP A 38 0.77 2.57 -3.18
C ASP A 38 0.56 1.05 -3.17
N LEU A 39 -0.41 0.60 -3.96
CA LEU A 39 -0.73 -0.81 -4.16
C LEU A 39 -0.21 -1.33 -5.51
N ASP A 40 0.51 -0.51 -6.27
CA ASP A 40 1.08 -0.95 -7.54
C ASP A 40 2.44 -1.63 -7.26
N SER A 41 2.58 -2.88 -7.73
CA SER A 41 3.82 -3.64 -7.74
C SER A 41 5.05 -2.85 -8.23
N GLN A 42 4.84 -1.89 -9.15
CA GLN A 42 5.91 -1.07 -9.71
C GLN A 42 6.37 0.05 -8.78
N CYS A 43 5.67 0.28 -7.65
CA CYS A 43 6.00 1.27 -6.64
C CYS A 43 6.16 2.71 -7.19
N ASN A 44 5.48 3.02 -8.29
CA ASN A 44 5.63 4.30 -8.99
C ASN A 44 5.18 5.49 -8.12
N LEU A 45 4.13 5.33 -7.30
CA LEU A 45 3.66 6.40 -6.43
C LEU A 45 4.67 6.64 -5.31
N THR A 46 5.19 5.56 -4.75
CA THR A 46 6.22 5.56 -3.71
C THR A 46 7.45 6.29 -4.18
N GLY A 47 7.98 5.93 -5.36
CA GLY A 47 9.15 6.60 -5.95
C GLY A 47 8.92 8.09 -6.19
N ILE A 48 7.75 8.48 -6.70
CA ILE A 48 7.43 9.91 -6.91
C ILE A 48 7.40 10.69 -5.59
N VAL A 49 6.77 10.15 -4.54
CA VAL A 49 6.65 10.85 -3.26
C VAL A 49 8.00 10.91 -2.53
N LEU A 50 8.72 9.79 -2.45
CA LEU A 50 10.03 9.73 -1.80
C LEU A 50 11.07 10.55 -2.55
N GLY A 51 11.07 10.51 -3.89
CA GLY A 51 11.98 11.30 -4.72
C GLY A 51 11.75 12.82 -4.63
N PHE A 52 10.53 13.23 -4.24
CA PHE A 52 10.20 14.64 -4.02
C PHE A 52 10.58 15.14 -2.62
N ASP A 53 10.68 14.25 -1.63
CA ASP A 53 10.87 14.60 -0.21
C ASP A 53 12.22 14.13 0.37
N ALA A 54 12.48 12.82 0.32
CA ALA A 54 13.39 12.16 1.25
C ALA A 54 14.56 11.41 0.59
N CYS A 55 14.40 10.89 -0.63
CA CYS A 55 15.41 10.07 -1.28
C CYS A 55 15.91 10.76 -2.54
N ARG A 56 17.20 11.15 -2.57
CA ARG A 56 17.78 11.89 -3.71
C ARG A 56 18.48 10.98 -4.71
N ASP A 57 18.82 9.77 -4.29
CA ASP A 57 19.45 8.74 -5.09
C ASP A 57 18.94 7.34 -4.72
N ASP A 58 19.41 6.33 -5.46
CA ASP A 58 19.02 4.93 -5.28
C ASP A 58 19.46 4.38 -3.90
N ILE A 59 20.52 4.93 -3.32
CA ILE A 59 21.05 4.52 -2.02
C ILE A 59 20.09 4.93 -0.90
N ASP A 60 19.55 6.15 -0.97
CA ASP A 60 18.54 6.62 -0.01
C ASP A 60 17.26 5.77 -0.07
N LEU A 61 16.84 5.36 -1.26
CA LEU A 61 15.70 4.48 -1.47
C LEU A 61 15.94 3.09 -0.87
N GLU A 62 17.12 2.51 -1.10
CA GLU A 62 17.49 1.22 -0.51
C GLU A 62 17.54 1.29 1.02
N ASN A 63 18.14 2.35 1.58
CA ASN A 63 18.16 2.58 3.02
C ASN A 63 16.75 2.74 3.60
N PHE A 64 15.84 3.38 2.85
CA PHE A 64 14.45 3.54 3.25
C PHE A 64 13.74 2.17 3.37
N TYR A 65 13.89 1.29 2.38
CA TYR A 65 13.28 -0.04 2.42
C TYR A 65 13.93 -0.95 3.47
N ASN A 66 15.25 -0.88 3.66
CA ASN A 66 15.95 -1.68 4.67
C ASN A 66 15.68 -1.23 6.13
N ASN A 67 15.09 -0.05 6.32
CA ASN A 67 14.79 0.46 7.65
C ASN A 67 13.49 -0.14 8.20
N ARG A 68 13.62 -1.10 9.12
CA ARG A 68 12.52 -1.79 9.81
C ARG A 68 11.55 -0.90 10.59
N TYR A 69 11.87 0.37 10.82
CA TYR A 69 10.95 1.32 11.43
C TYR A 69 9.96 1.93 10.43
N ASN A 70 10.23 1.83 9.12
CA ASN A 70 9.31 2.30 8.10
C ASN A 70 8.21 1.28 7.87
N LEU A 71 6.95 1.72 8.02
CA LEU A 71 5.82 0.89 7.66
C LEU A 71 5.68 0.88 6.13
N THR A 72 5.81 -0.29 5.51
CA THR A 72 5.62 -0.50 4.06
C THR A 72 4.57 -1.60 3.83
N MET A 73 4.11 -1.74 2.57
CA MET A 73 3.21 -2.82 2.20
C MET A 73 3.78 -4.22 2.46
N GLU A 74 5.11 -4.41 2.47
CA GLU A 74 5.75 -5.70 2.79
C GLU A 74 5.27 -6.24 4.13
N SER A 75 5.46 -5.47 5.21
CA SER A 75 5.07 -5.87 6.57
C SER A 75 3.58 -6.20 6.70
N ILE A 76 2.72 -5.46 5.98
CA ILE A 76 1.27 -5.70 5.97
C ILE A 76 0.98 -7.02 5.27
N VAL A 77 1.58 -7.26 4.09
CA VAL A 77 1.31 -8.48 3.34
C VAL A 77 1.91 -9.70 4.03
N GLU A 78 3.12 -9.62 4.60
CA GLU A 78 3.69 -10.69 5.43
C GLU A 78 2.76 -11.06 6.58
N SER A 79 2.17 -10.05 7.25
CA SER A 79 1.23 -10.30 8.34
C SER A 79 -0.02 -11.05 7.87
N LEU A 80 -0.55 -10.68 6.71
CA LEU A 80 -1.71 -11.32 6.08
C LEU A 80 -1.42 -12.76 5.66
N ILE A 81 -0.25 -13.01 5.05
CA ILE A 81 0.19 -14.37 4.65
C ILE A 81 0.31 -15.28 5.86
N ASN A 82 0.82 -14.74 6.97
CA ASN A 82 0.92 -15.44 8.25
C ASN A 82 -0.43 -15.62 8.96
N GLY A 83 -1.54 -15.18 8.36
CA GLY A 83 -2.90 -15.35 8.89
C GLY A 83 -3.21 -14.47 10.12
N ASN A 84 -2.44 -13.41 10.35
CA ASN A 84 -2.72 -12.50 11.45
C ASN A 84 -3.93 -11.61 11.13
N SER A 85 -4.72 -11.31 12.16
CA SER A 85 -5.81 -10.34 12.01
C SER A 85 -5.26 -8.91 11.89
N PRO A 86 -6.00 -8.00 11.22
CA PRO A 86 -5.65 -6.57 11.19
C PRO A 86 -5.48 -5.98 12.59
N ASP A 87 -6.33 -6.35 13.56
CA ASP A 87 -6.23 -5.87 14.94
C ASP A 87 -4.93 -6.32 15.62
N SER A 88 -4.51 -7.56 15.40
CA SER A 88 -3.22 -8.08 15.88
C SER A 88 -2.05 -7.34 15.25
N PHE A 89 -2.12 -7.09 13.93
CA PHE A 89 -1.11 -6.32 13.22
C PHE A 89 -0.97 -4.91 13.79
N LEU A 90 -2.07 -4.18 13.94
CA LEU A 90 -2.08 -2.80 14.43
C LEU A 90 -1.62 -2.68 15.89
N THR A 91 -1.82 -3.71 16.70
CA THR A 91 -1.40 -3.73 18.11
C THR A 91 0.11 -4.00 18.23
N ASN A 92 0.66 -4.85 17.37
CA ASN A 92 2.03 -5.33 17.47
C ASN A 92 3.04 -4.57 16.58
N ASN A 93 2.57 -3.88 15.53
CA ASN A 93 3.45 -3.11 14.66
C ASN A 93 3.63 -1.67 15.15
N GLN A 94 4.89 -1.29 15.36
CA GLN A 94 5.31 0.07 15.71
C GLN A 94 5.84 0.85 14.50
N GLY A 95 5.61 0.35 13.29
CA GLY A 95 6.05 0.98 12.06
C GLY A 95 5.51 2.41 11.94
N LYS A 96 6.38 3.33 11.53
CA LYS A 96 6.05 4.74 11.35
C LYS A 96 5.56 4.96 9.92
N LEU A 97 4.39 5.60 9.78
CA LEU A 97 3.92 6.12 8.50
C LEU A 97 4.91 7.16 7.98
N THR A 98 5.21 7.08 6.69
CA THR A 98 6.09 8.03 6.01
C THR A 98 5.40 9.38 5.91
N LYS A 99 6.00 10.39 6.51
CA LYS A 99 5.58 11.78 6.35
C LYS A 99 6.10 12.31 5.02
N THR A 100 5.44 13.32 4.49
CA THR A 100 5.92 14.07 3.32
C THR A 100 6.30 15.50 3.74
N LEU A 101 6.80 16.32 2.80
CA LEU A 101 6.99 17.76 3.00
C LEU A 101 5.71 18.51 3.40
N ASN A 102 4.53 17.95 3.10
CA ASN A 102 3.26 18.48 3.58
C ASN A 102 2.85 17.73 4.85
N GLU A 103 2.67 18.45 5.96
CA GLU A 103 2.34 17.89 7.29
C GLU A 103 1.01 17.11 7.33
N ASN A 104 0.09 17.42 6.41
CA ASN A 104 -1.20 16.77 6.29
C ASN A 104 -1.19 15.58 5.31
N LEU A 105 -0.07 15.31 4.64
CA LEU A 105 0.07 14.24 3.65
C LEU A 105 1.04 13.16 4.14
N PHE A 106 0.54 11.93 4.13
CA PHE A 106 1.26 10.73 4.53
C PHE A 106 1.33 9.75 3.36
N LEU A 107 2.35 8.89 3.38
CA LEU A 107 2.52 7.81 2.43
C LEU A 107 2.55 6.48 3.20
N LEU A 108 1.77 5.52 2.73
CA LEU A 108 1.99 4.10 2.94
C LEU A 108 2.70 3.57 1.68
N PRO A 109 4.03 3.37 1.74
CA PRO A 109 4.85 2.93 0.63
C PRO A 109 4.47 1.53 0.16
N GLY A 110 4.53 1.32 -1.15
CA GLY A 110 4.51 0.00 -1.77
C GLY A 110 5.79 -0.76 -1.45
N HIS A 111 5.91 -1.98 -1.96
CA HIS A 111 7.14 -2.74 -1.92
C HIS A 111 7.26 -3.60 -3.18
N LEU A 112 8.46 -3.72 -3.75
CA LEU A 112 8.65 -4.46 -5.00
C LEU A 112 8.31 -5.94 -4.83
N ASP A 113 8.62 -6.53 -3.68
CA ASP A 113 8.32 -7.94 -3.38
C ASP A 113 6.81 -8.23 -3.25
N VAL A 114 5.97 -7.19 -3.12
CA VAL A 114 4.50 -7.35 -3.14
C VAL A 114 4.01 -7.73 -4.55
N ALA A 115 4.80 -7.49 -5.60
CA ALA A 115 4.50 -7.92 -6.97
C ALA A 115 4.28 -9.43 -7.07
N ASP A 116 5.13 -10.22 -6.40
CA ASP A 116 5.06 -11.68 -6.44
C ASP A 116 3.80 -12.21 -5.75
N LEU A 117 3.29 -11.44 -4.79
CA LEU A 117 2.12 -11.77 -3.98
C LEU A 117 0.82 -11.55 -4.74
N ASP A 118 0.79 -10.69 -5.76
CA ASP A 118 -0.39 -10.51 -6.62
C ASP A 118 -0.79 -11.82 -7.31
N SER A 119 0.20 -12.61 -7.73
CA SER A 119 -0.05 -13.94 -8.32
C SER A 119 -0.72 -14.89 -7.31
N GLN A 120 -0.22 -14.93 -6.07
CA GLN A 120 -0.69 -15.83 -5.02
C GLN A 120 -2.06 -15.42 -4.48
N ILE A 121 -2.29 -14.11 -4.32
CA ILE A 121 -3.58 -13.54 -3.94
C ILE A 121 -4.61 -13.84 -5.03
N SER A 122 -4.27 -13.66 -6.31
CA SER A 122 -5.14 -13.97 -7.43
C SER A 122 -5.54 -15.45 -7.46
N VAL A 123 -4.59 -16.36 -7.23
CA VAL A 123 -4.86 -17.80 -7.13
C VAL A 123 -5.75 -18.10 -5.92
N SER A 124 -5.43 -17.56 -4.76
CA SER A 124 -6.20 -17.76 -3.52
C SER A 124 -7.65 -17.29 -3.66
N LEU A 125 -7.87 -16.09 -4.22
CA LEU A 125 -9.21 -15.56 -4.49
C LEU A 125 -9.98 -16.39 -5.51
N LYS A 126 -9.31 -16.89 -6.57
CA LYS A 126 -9.93 -17.80 -7.54
C LYS A 126 -10.31 -19.15 -6.93
N ILE A 127 -9.52 -19.68 -5.99
CA ILE A 127 -9.85 -20.91 -5.25
C ILE A 127 -11.04 -20.66 -4.33
N ALA A 128 -11.02 -19.56 -3.56
CA ALA A 128 -12.11 -19.18 -2.67
C ALA A 128 -13.43 -18.95 -3.43
N ALA A 129 -13.37 -18.31 -4.60
CA ALA A 129 -14.54 -18.06 -5.45
C ALA A 129 -14.98 -19.31 -6.26
N GLY A 130 -14.03 -20.19 -6.59
CA GLY A 130 -14.19 -21.28 -7.55
C GLY A 130 -14.62 -22.62 -6.99
N VAL A 131 -14.68 -22.80 -5.67
CA VAL A 131 -15.13 -24.06 -5.04
C VAL A 131 -16.43 -23.80 -4.26
N PRO A 132 -17.62 -23.94 -4.88
CA PRO A 132 -18.90 -23.80 -4.19
C PRO A 132 -19.04 -24.68 -2.93
N ALA A 133 -18.31 -25.80 -2.86
CA ALA A 133 -18.27 -26.71 -1.73
C ALA A 133 -17.56 -26.14 -0.48
N THR A 134 -16.66 -25.16 -0.62
CA THR A 134 -15.99 -24.52 0.54
C THR A 134 -16.80 -23.37 1.15
N LYS A 135 -17.85 -22.91 0.46
CA LYS A 135 -18.70 -21.79 0.88
C LYS A 135 -19.43 -22.03 2.21
N ASN A 136 -19.68 -23.30 2.54
CA ASN A 136 -20.37 -23.74 3.77
C ASN A 136 -19.42 -24.38 4.78
N ILE A 137 -18.10 -24.30 4.59
CA ILE A 137 -17.14 -24.82 5.56
C ILE A 137 -17.05 -23.82 6.73
N PRO A 138 -17.16 -24.28 7.99
CA PRO A 138 -17.02 -23.40 9.15
C PRO A 138 -15.66 -22.68 9.12
N GLY A 139 -15.70 -21.34 9.18
CA GLY A 139 -14.49 -20.50 9.14
C GLY A 139 -14.17 -19.82 7.81
N ASN A 140 -15.00 -19.99 6.78
CA ASN A 140 -14.83 -19.24 5.53
C ASN A 140 -15.33 -17.79 5.70
N LEU A 141 -14.47 -16.81 5.39
CA LEU A 141 -14.85 -15.39 5.36
C LEU A 141 -15.70 -15.10 4.10
N PRO A 142 -16.64 -14.13 4.16
CA PRO A 142 -17.60 -13.84 3.09
C PRO A 142 -16.97 -13.34 1.79
#